data_AF-A0A800D8W7-F1
#
_entry.id   AF-A0A800D8W7-F1
#
_cell.length_a   1.000
_cell.length_b   1.000
_cell.length_c   1.000
_cell.angle_alpha   90.00
_cell.angle_beta   90.00
_cell.angle_gamma   90.00
#
_symmetry.space_group_name_H-M   'P 1'
#
loop_
_entity.id
_entity.type
_entity.pdbx_description
1 polymer ?
#
loop_
_entity_poly.entity_id
_entity_poly.type
_entity_poly.pdbx_seq_one_letter_code
_entity_poly.pdbx_strand_id
1 'polypeptide(L)'
;MITVRWLLPAMALLAFLACLAHSYRFGKRDPLFFVVAVAFALAMEWAQLLFLDYQYVGFPPRWRGVPLVIPLGWSAVFYLSDEVAAQVLRGLHWARRVFAATMVTMVLLLALELAGLRLGWWTWAEEPAMGGLPLLVPFQAFSAGFTFLLGVHLVAQMGLTDARLRLRFLVLTLFPLLFVHAGFVYLVRQAMRWLF
;
A
#
# COMPACT_ATOMS: atom_id res chain seq x y z
N MET A 1 28.93 2.77 -0.07
CA MET A 1 27.67 2.37 0.59
C MET A 1 26.60 3.48 0.72
N ILE A 2 26.93 4.77 0.54
CA ILE A 2 25.95 5.87 0.65
C ILE A 2 24.92 5.86 -0.50
N THR A 3 25.28 5.36 -1.68
CA THR A 3 24.44 5.41 -2.90
C THR A 3 23.21 4.51 -2.86
N VAL A 4 23.28 3.31 -2.28
CA VAL A 4 22.16 2.36 -2.27
C VAL A 4 21.04 2.79 -1.31
N ARG A 5 21.37 3.48 -0.21
CA ARG A 5 20.38 3.94 0.78
C ARG A 5 19.43 5.01 0.25
N TRP A 6 19.89 5.82 -0.69
CA TRP A 6 19.08 6.87 -1.32
C TRP A 6 18.38 6.41 -2.60
N LEU A 7 18.78 5.26 -3.15
CA LEU A 7 18.20 4.73 -4.39
C LEU A 7 16.72 4.45 -4.22
N LEU A 8 16.32 3.73 -3.17
CA LEU A 8 14.90 3.44 -2.92
C LEU A 8 14.07 4.72 -2.66
N PRO A 9 14.47 5.64 -1.76
CA PRO A 9 13.84 6.96 -1.62
C PRO A 9 13.66 7.70 -2.94
N ALA A 10 14.71 7.76 -3.76
CA ALA A 10 14.65 8.42 -5.06
C ALA A 10 13.67 7.71 -6.00
N MET A 11 13.74 6.39 -6.11
CA MET A 11 12.85 5.61 -6.97
C MET A 11 11.38 5.74 -6.57
N ALA A 12 11.05 5.63 -5.28
CA ALA A 12 9.67 5.76 -4.83
C ALA A 12 9.14 7.19 -4.95
N LEU A 13 9.98 8.21 -4.70
CA LEU A 13 9.62 9.60 -4.97
C LEU A 13 9.37 9.85 -6.46
N LEU A 14 10.26 9.38 -7.34
CA LEU A 14 10.10 9.49 -8.79
C LEU A 14 8.86 8.76 -9.28
N ALA A 15 8.60 7.55 -8.78
CA ALA A 15 7.40 6.79 -9.10
C ALA A 15 6.13 7.53 -8.64
N PHE A 16 6.12 8.07 -7.43
CA PHE A 16 5.01 8.87 -6.91
C PHE A 16 4.76 10.12 -7.76
N LEU A 17 5.80 10.89 -8.08
CA LEU A 17 5.68 12.09 -8.91
C LEU A 17 5.23 11.75 -10.34
N ALA A 18 5.72 10.66 -10.92
CA ALA A 18 5.29 10.20 -12.22
C ALA A 18 3.80 9.79 -12.22
N CYS A 19 3.34 9.10 -11.18
CA CYS A 19 1.93 8.73 -11.01
C CYS A 19 1.04 9.97 -10.84
N LEU A 20 1.47 10.93 -10.02
CA LEU A 20 0.74 12.17 -9.81
C LEU A 20 0.67 13.00 -11.11
N ALA A 21 1.79 13.13 -11.82
CA ALA A 21 1.85 13.84 -13.10
C ALA A 21 0.98 13.16 -14.17
N HIS A 22 1.03 11.83 -14.27
CA HIS A 22 0.15 11.06 -15.16
C HIS A 22 -1.32 11.28 -14.81
N SER A 23 -1.69 11.16 -13.53
CA SER A 23 -3.06 11.37 -13.08
C SER A 23 -3.58 12.77 -13.40
N TYR A 24 -2.76 13.80 -13.16
CA TYR A 24 -3.08 15.19 -13.47
C TYR A 24 -3.24 15.41 -14.98
N ARG A 25 -2.29 14.93 -15.80
CA ARG A 25 -2.30 15.10 -17.25
C ARG A 25 -3.51 14.45 -17.92
N PHE A 26 -3.98 13.32 -17.41
CA PHE A 26 -5.05 12.53 -18.02
C PHE A 26 -6.38 12.57 -17.26
N GLY A 27 -6.49 13.42 -16.23
CA GLY A 27 -7.71 13.59 -15.43
C GLY A 27 -8.21 12.31 -14.79
N LYS A 28 -7.30 11.40 -14.41
CA LYS A 28 -7.67 10.05 -13.96
C LYS A 28 -8.16 10.00 -12.52
N ARG A 29 -7.42 10.66 -11.62
CA ARG A 29 -7.71 10.73 -10.19
C ARG A 29 -7.44 12.15 -9.67
N ASP A 30 -8.28 12.57 -8.74
CA ASP A 30 -8.12 13.80 -7.96
C ASP A 30 -6.83 13.71 -7.09
N PRO A 31 -6.04 14.79 -6.94
CA PRO A 31 -4.95 14.87 -5.96
C PRO A 31 -5.29 14.32 -4.56
N LEU A 32 -6.56 14.42 -4.14
CA LEU A 32 -7.05 13.85 -2.89
C LEU A 32 -6.78 12.35 -2.77
N PHE A 33 -6.80 11.60 -3.87
CA PHE A 33 -6.45 10.17 -3.90
C PHE A 33 -5.06 9.93 -3.33
N PHE A 34 -4.06 10.70 -3.80
CA PHE A 34 -2.67 10.54 -3.38
C PHE A 34 -2.47 10.95 -1.93
N VAL A 35 -3.10 12.05 -1.50
CA VAL A 35 -3.03 12.51 -0.11
C VAL A 35 -3.60 11.45 0.84
N VAL A 36 -4.78 10.91 0.52
CA VAL A 36 -5.42 9.88 1.33
C VAL A 36 -4.66 8.55 1.27
N ALA A 37 -4.11 8.18 0.12
CA ALA A 37 -3.26 6.99 -0.03
C ALA A 37 -2.01 7.05 0.85
N VAL A 38 -1.29 8.19 0.83
CA VAL A 38 -0.12 8.41 1.69
C VAL A 38 -0.50 8.36 3.17
N ALA A 39 -1.58 9.03 3.56
CA ALA A 39 -2.05 9.03 4.95
C ALA A 39 -2.47 7.63 5.42
N PHE A 40 -3.21 6.89 4.58
CA PHE A 40 -3.62 5.52 4.84
C PHE A 40 -2.41 4.59 4.97
N ALA A 41 -1.47 4.65 4.02
CA ALA A 41 -0.26 3.84 4.06
C ALA A 41 0.60 4.14 5.29
N LEU A 42 0.75 5.42 5.65
CA LEU A 42 1.48 5.81 6.85
C LEU A 42 0.82 5.25 8.12
N ALA A 43 -0.50 5.28 8.20
CA ALA A 43 -1.25 4.69 9.32
C ALA A 43 -1.08 3.16 9.38
N MET A 44 -1.10 2.48 8.22
CA MET A 44 -0.78 1.06 8.15
C MET A 44 0.63 0.77 8.67
N GLU A 45 1.63 1.51 8.22
CA GLU A 45 3.02 1.28 8.66
C GLU A 45 3.20 1.54 10.16
N TRP A 46 2.52 2.53 10.73
CA TRP A 46 2.51 2.68 12.20
C TRP A 46 1.84 1.52 12.91
N ALA A 47 0.72 1.02 12.39
CA ALA A 47 0.09 -0.17 12.94
C ALA A 47 1.05 -1.37 12.87
N GLN A 48 1.79 -1.53 11.78
CA GLN A 48 2.81 -2.57 11.67
C GLN A 48 3.90 -2.42 12.72
N LEU A 49 4.47 -1.23 12.91
CA LEU A 49 5.49 -1.02 13.94
C LEU A 49 4.98 -1.30 15.36
N LEU A 50 3.67 -1.16 15.61
CA LEU A 50 3.04 -1.44 16.91
C LEU A 50 2.71 -2.92 17.10
N PHE A 51 2.28 -3.60 16.03
CA PHE A 51 1.73 -4.96 16.12
C PHE A 51 2.68 -6.04 15.60
N LEU A 52 3.66 -5.68 14.79
CA LEU A 52 4.66 -6.56 14.21
C LEU A 52 6.03 -6.13 14.73
N ASP A 53 6.89 -7.09 15.10
CA ASP A 53 8.27 -6.82 15.53
C ASP A 53 9.13 -6.45 14.31
N TYR A 54 8.76 -5.36 13.64
CA TYR A 54 9.30 -4.92 12.36
C TYR A 54 10.10 -3.64 12.54
N GLN A 55 11.29 -3.57 11.92
CA GLN A 55 12.13 -2.39 12.00
C GLN A 55 12.72 -2.03 10.64
N TYR A 56 12.55 -0.76 10.26
CA TYR A 56 13.23 -0.20 9.11
C TYR A 56 14.68 0.16 9.43
N VAL A 57 15.61 -0.31 8.61
CA VAL A 57 17.04 0.02 8.72
C VAL A 57 17.42 1.00 7.60
N GLY A 58 17.95 2.18 7.95
CA GLY A 58 18.72 2.98 6.99
C GLY A 58 18.00 3.94 6.02
N PHE A 59 16.68 4.16 6.09
CA PHE A 59 15.98 5.14 5.22
C PHE A 59 15.56 6.45 5.92
N PRO A 60 16.14 7.59 5.54
CA PRO A 60 15.62 8.93 5.83
C PRO A 60 14.82 9.51 4.65
N PRO A 61 13.96 10.53 4.87
CA PRO A 61 13.49 11.02 6.17
C PRO A 61 12.47 10.06 6.81
N ARG A 62 12.39 10.09 8.15
CA ARG A 62 11.45 9.26 8.94
C ARG A 62 10.47 10.12 9.70
N TRP A 63 9.25 9.62 9.87
CA TRP A 63 8.27 10.18 10.77
C TRP A 63 7.79 9.11 11.75
N ARG A 64 8.14 9.29 13.03
CA ARG A 64 7.81 8.35 14.12
C ARG A 64 8.18 6.90 13.77
N GLY A 65 9.41 6.69 13.31
CA GLY A 65 9.93 5.36 12.97
C GLY A 65 9.67 4.91 11.52
N VAL A 66 8.65 5.42 10.84
CA VAL A 66 8.32 5.06 9.45
C VAL A 66 9.10 5.93 8.46
N PRO A 67 9.85 5.36 7.52
CA PRO A 67 10.45 6.11 6.41
C PRO A 67 9.38 6.66 5.48
N LEU A 68 9.40 7.97 5.20
CA LEU A 68 8.37 8.63 4.37
C LEU A 68 8.34 8.12 2.92
N VAL A 69 9.41 7.49 2.46
CA VAL A 69 9.44 6.81 1.15
C VAL A 69 8.40 5.70 1.05
N ILE A 70 8.13 4.97 2.13
CA ILE A 70 7.23 3.82 2.12
C ILE A 70 5.79 4.22 1.80
N PRO A 71 5.16 5.18 2.52
CA PRO A 71 3.80 5.59 2.18
C PRO A 71 3.69 6.28 0.81
N LEU A 72 4.75 6.94 0.33
CA LEU A 72 4.80 7.46 -1.04
C LEU A 72 4.80 6.32 -2.07
N GLY A 73 5.60 5.28 -1.83
CA GLY A 73 5.65 4.06 -2.65
C GLY A 73 4.29 3.36 -2.70
N TRP A 74 3.63 3.16 -1.55
CA TRP A 74 2.27 2.61 -1.48
C TRP A 74 1.27 3.41 -2.31
N SER A 75 1.31 4.74 -2.22
CA SER A 75 0.44 5.60 -3.03
C SER A 75 0.65 5.40 -4.53
N ALA A 76 1.90 5.24 -4.98
CA ALA A 76 2.20 4.94 -6.38
C ALA A 76 1.69 3.54 -6.77
N VAL A 77 1.87 2.53 -5.91
CA VAL A 77 1.40 1.17 -6.16
C VAL A 77 -0.11 1.10 -6.26
N PHE A 78 -0.86 1.74 -5.35
CA PHE A 78 -2.32 1.75 -5.41
C PHE A 78 -2.81 2.39 -6.71
N TYR A 79 -2.22 3.52 -7.10
CA TYR A 79 -2.54 4.19 -8.36
C TYR A 79 -2.27 3.30 -9.57
N LEU A 80 -1.05 2.77 -9.68
CA LEU A 80 -0.63 1.92 -10.80
C LEU A 80 -1.49 0.66 -10.90
N SER A 81 -1.77 0.02 -9.77
CA SER A 81 -2.56 -1.20 -9.72
C SER A 81 -3.98 -0.98 -10.22
N ASP A 82 -4.59 0.14 -9.81
CA ASP A 82 -5.92 0.53 -10.24
C ASP A 82 -5.96 0.89 -11.73
N GLU A 83 -4.97 1.64 -12.23
CA GLU A 83 -4.86 1.97 -13.66
C GLU A 83 -4.63 0.73 -14.53
N VAL A 84 -3.73 -0.18 -14.12
CA VAL A 84 -3.50 -1.44 -14.83
C VAL A 84 -4.79 -2.25 -14.87
N ALA A 85 -5.48 -2.40 -13.74
CA ALA A 85 -6.75 -3.12 -13.70
C ALA A 85 -7.83 -2.44 -14.57
N ALA A 86 -7.91 -1.11 -14.57
CA ALA A 86 -8.83 -0.36 -15.41
C ALA A 86 -8.54 -0.55 -16.91
N GLN A 87 -7.28 -0.70 -17.29
CA GLN A 87 -6.87 -0.92 -18.68
C GLN A 87 -7.06 -2.36 -19.14
N VAL A 88 -6.75 -3.35 -18.29
CA VAL A 88 -6.87 -4.78 -18.61
C VAL A 88 -8.34 -5.22 -18.58
N LEU A 89 -9.12 -4.72 -17.62
CA LEU A 89 -10.52 -5.12 -17.40
C LEU A 89 -11.51 -4.02 -17.79
N ARG A 90 -11.27 -3.38 -18.94
CA ARG A 90 -12.18 -2.38 -19.50
C ARG A 90 -13.58 -2.98 -19.67
N GLY A 91 -14.60 -2.23 -19.25
CA GLY A 91 -16.00 -2.65 -19.36
C GLY A 91 -16.50 -3.57 -18.26
N LEU A 92 -15.64 -4.14 -17.40
CA LEU A 92 -16.11 -4.91 -16.25
C LEU A 92 -16.62 -4.00 -15.11
N HIS A 93 -17.50 -4.56 -14.29
CA HIS A 93 -18.03 -3.93 -13.08
C HIS A 93 -16.90 -3.52 -12.12
N TRP A 94 -17.06 -2.36 -11.46
CA TRP A 94 -16.02 -1.75 -10.60
C TRP A 94 -15.50 -2.71 -9.52
N ALA A 95 -16.37 -3.53 -8.92
CA ALA A 95 -15.97 -4.49 -7.89
C ALA A 95 -14.96 -5.53 -8.39
N ARG A 96 -15.10 -6.00 -9.65
CA ARG A 96 -14.13 -6.92 -10.26
C ARG A 96 -12.80 -6.23 -10.53
N ARG A 97 -12.84 -4.94 -10.88
CA ARG A 97 -11.63 -4.13 -11.06
C ARG A 97 -10.88 -3.94 -9.75
N VAL A 98 -11.58 -3.69 -8.64
CA VAL A 98 -10.96 -3.60 -7.30
C VAL A 98 -10.21 -4.88 -6.96
N PHE A 99 -10.82 -6.05 -7.18
CA PHE A 99 -10.16 -7.33 -6.93
C PHE A 99 -8.91 -7.51 -7.79
N ALA A 100 -9.00 -7.22 -9.09
CA ALA A 100 -7.86 -7.33 -10.00
C ALA A 100 -6.74 -6.33 -9.66
N ALA A 101 -7.08 -5.09 -9.32
CA ALA A 101 -6.11 -4.10 -8.85
C ALA A 101 -5.42 -4.58 -7.56
N THR A 102 -6.18 -5.20 -6.66
CA THR A 102 -5.61 -5.79 -5.44
C THR A 102 -4.61 -6.91 -5.76
N MET A 103 -4.92 -7.78 -6.73
CA MET A 103 -3.96 -8.80 -7.20
C MET A 103 -2.68 -8.16 -7.74
N VAL A 104 -2.80 -7.08 -8.52
CA VAL A 104 -1.64 -6.33 -9.03
C VAL A 104 -0.83 -5.72 -7.89
N THR A 105 -1.49 -5.12 -6.89
CA THR A 105 -0.83 -4.59 -5.68
C THR A 105 -0.04 -5.68 -4.97
N MET A 106 -0.64 -6.85 -4.75
CA MET A 106 0.01 -7.99 -4.10
C MET A 106 1.28 -8.42 -4.86
N VAL A 107 1.20 -8.54 -6.20
CA VAL A 107 2.35 -8.95 -7.03
C VAL A 107 3.47 -7.91 -7.00
N LEU A 108 3.13 -6.62 -7.11
CA LEU A 108 4.12 -5.53 -7.07
C LEU A 108 4.84 -5.46 -5.72
N LEU A 109 4.10 -5.60 -4.61
CA LEU A 109 4.67 -5.59 -3.27
C LEU A 109 5.53 -6.83 -3.02
N LEU A 110 5.08 -8.00 -3.45
CA LEU A 110 5.87 -9.22 -3.32
C LEU A 110 7.23 -9.08 -4.03
N ALA A 111 7.23 -8.52 -5.25
CA ALA A 111 8.46 -8.25 -5.99
C ALA A 111 9.36 -7.22 -5.28
N LEU A 112 8.76 -6.14 -4.74
CA LEU A 112 9.49 -5.11 -4.00
C LEU A 112 10.10 -5.65 -2.72
N GLU A 113 9.40 -6.52 -2.01
CA GLU A 113 9.83 -7.17 -0.77
C GLU A 113 10.98 -8.13 -1.02
N LEU A 114 10.89 -8.94 -2.08
CA LEU A 114 11.99 -9.81 -2.51
C LEU A 114 13.25 -9.00 -2.84
N ALA A 115 13.08 -7.90 -3.57
CA ALA A 115 14.18 -7.01 -3.92
C ALA A 115 14.76 -6.33 -2.67
N GLY A 116 13.90 -5.83 -1.78
CA GLY A 116 14.28 -5.15 -0.55
C GLY A 116 15.09 -6.04 0.38
N LEU A 117 14.67 -7.30 0.56
CA LEU A 117 15.41 -8.27 1.35
C LEU A 117 16.78 -8.58 0.74
N ARG A 118 16.85 -8.82 -0.57
CA ARG A 118 18.12 -9.08 -1.27
C ARG A 118 19.08 -7.90 -1.24
N LEU A 119 18.57 -6.68 -1.27
CA LEU A 119 19.35 -5.45 -1.24
C LEU A 119 19.63 -4.95 0.19
N GLY A 120 19.16 -5.65 1.22
CA GLY A 120 19.36 -5.30 2.62
C GLY A 120 18.65 -3.99 3.01
N TRP A 121 17.52 -3.69 2.37
CA TRP A 121 16.71 -2.50 2.64
C TRP A 121 15.97 -2.61 3.97
N TRP A 122 15.39 -3.77 4.27
CA TRP A 122 14.80 -4.07 5.57
C TRP A 122 14.99 -5.53 5.93
N THR A 123 14.82 -5.83 7.21
CA THR A 123 14.93 -7.17 7.77
C THR A 123 13.66 -7.48 8.55
N TRP A 124 13.16 -8.70 8.43
CA TRP A 124 12.01 -9.19 9.19
C TRP A 124 12.49 -10.04 10.37
N ALA A 125 11.87 -9.85 11.54
CA ALA A 125 12.26 -10.58 12.76
C ALA A 125 11.64 -11.99 12.88
N GLU A 126 10.60 -12.31 12.10
CA GLU A 126 9.87 -13.58 12.21
C GLU A 126 10.10 -14.53 11.03
N GLU A 127 10.47 -15.77 11.35
CA GLU A 127 10.45 -16.93 10.46
C GLU A 127 9.09 -17.63 10.60
N PRO A 128 8.30 -17.75 9.53
CA PRO A 128 8.63 -18.72 8.50
C PRO A 128 8.75 -18.10 7.11
N ALA A 129 9.84 -18.47 6.45
CA ALA A 129 10.31 -17.85 5.23
C ALA A 129 9.97 -18.69 3.99
N MET A 130 9.18 -18.16 3.06
CA MET A 130 9.20 -18.67 1.68
C MET A 130 10.38 -18.01 0.96
N GLY A 131 11.56 -18.64 1.00
CA GLY A 131 12.75 -18.11 0.33
C GLY A 131 13.25 -16.77 0.91
N GLY A 132 13.13 -16.58 2.22
CA GLY A 132 13.54 -15.36 2.94
C GLY A 132 12.41 -14.36 3.21
N LEU A 133 11.21 -14.56 2.64
CA LEU A 133 10.07 -13.65 2.79
C LEU A 133 9.06 -14.14 3.83
N PRO A 134 8.57 -13.28 4.74
CA PRO A 134 7.46 -13.63 5.62
C PRO A 134 6.22 -13.91 4.78
N LEU A 135 5.59 -15.08 4.98
CA LEU A 135 4.34 -15.40 4.26
C LEU A 135 3.22 -14.38 4.52
N LEU A 136 3.34 -13.58 5.59
CA LEU A 136 2.43 -12.51 5.95
C LEU A 136 2.37 -11.38 4.89
N VAL A 137 3.48 -11.12 4.20
CA VAL A 137 3.63 -10.00 3.27
C VAL A 137 2.60 -10.00 2.12
N PRO A 138 2.40 -11.09 1.35
CA PRO A 138 1.39 -11.10 0.29
C PRO A 138 -0.03 -10.90 0.83
N PHE A 139 -0.38 -11.47 1.98
CA PHE A 139 -1.69 -11.29 2.61
C PHE A 139 -1.90 -9.85 3.07
N GLN A 140 -0.85 -9.24 3.62
CA GLN A 140 -0.84 -7.86 4.02
C GLN A 140 -1.00 -6.92 2.82
N ALA A 141 -0.25 -7.14 1.74
CA ALA A 141 -0.37 -6.36 0.52
C ALA A 141 -1.75 -6.51 -0.13
N PHE A 142 -2.30 -7.72 -0.14
CA PHE A 142 -3.66 -7.97 -0.59
C PHE A 142 -4.67 -7.18 0.25
N SER A 143 -4.65 -7.33 1.57
CA SER A 143 -5.64 -6.69 2.44
C SER A 143 -5.52 -5.16 2.44
N ALA A 144 -4.30 -4.62 2.35
CA ALA A 144 -4.03 -3.19 2.20
C ALA A 144 -4.60 -2.64 0.89
N GLY A 145 -4.26 -3.28 -0.24
CA GLY A 145 -4.76 -2.90 -1.56
C GLY A 145 -6.27 -3.00 -1.64
N PHE A 146 -6.85 -4.09 -1.14
CA PHE A 146 -8.29 -4.32 -1.13
C PHE A 146 -9.01 -3.24 -0.32
N THR A 147 -8.58 -3.02 0.91
CA THR A 147 -9.15 -2.03 1.82
C THR A 147 -9.16 -0.64 1.20
N PHE A 148 -7.99 -0.20 0.73
CA PHE A 148 -7.84 1.15 0.20
C PHE A 148 -8.67 1.35 -1.07
N LEU A 149 -8.51 0.44 -2.04
CA LEU A 149 -9.18 0.56 -3.33
C LEU A 149 -10.69 0.37 -3.19
N LEU A 150 -11.15 -0.54 -2.33
CA LEU A 150 -12.57 -0.66 -2.03
C LEU A 150 -13.13 0.65 -1.47
N GLY A 151 -12.47 1.24 -0.47
CA GLY A 151 -12.90 2.51 0.12
C GLY A 151 -12.97 3.64 -0.90
N VAL A 152 -11.93 3.78 -1.74
CA VAL A 152 -11.89 4.79 -2.80
C VAL A 152 -13.02 4.58 -3.83
N HIS A 153 -13.23 3.33 -4.28
CA HIS A 153 -14.27 3.04 -5.27
C HIS A 153 -15.67 3.21 -4.70
N LEU A 154 -15.92 2.81 -3.44
CA LEU A 154 -17.21 3.03 -2.77
C LEU A 154 -17.53 4.52 -2.69
N VAL A 155 -16.58 5.37 -2.27
CA VAL A 155 -16.79 6.82 -2.23
C VAL A 155 -16.98 7.39 -3.63
N ALA A 156 -16.28 6.87 -4.64
CA ALA A 156 -16.48 7.29 -6.03
C ALA A 156 -17.88 6.94 -6.55
N GLN A 157 -18.46 5.80 -6.17
CA GLN A 157 -19.83 5.41 -6.54
C GLN A 157 -20.90 6.31 -5.91
N MET A 158 -20.59 7.03 -4.83
CA MET A 158 -21.53 7.96 -4.20
C MET A 158 -21.76 9.25 -4.99
N GLY A 159 -20.98 9.52 -6.05
CA GLY A 159 -21.17 10.70 -6.91
C GLY A 159 -20.92 12.04 -6.21
N LEU A 160 -20.16 12.05 -5.10
CA LEU A 160 -19.89 13.24 -4.32
C LEU A 160 -18.95 14.19 -5.07
N THR A 161 -19.39 15.43 -5.32
CA THR A 161 -18.58 16.46 -5.99
C THR A 161 -17.73 17.27 -5.01
N ASP A 162 -18.22 17.49 -3.80
CA ASP A 162 -17.53 18.24 -2.75
C ASP A 162 -16.31 17.47 -2.22
N ALA A 163 -15.13 18.09 -2.27
CA ALA A 163 -13.87 17.48 -1.83
C ALA A 163 -13.81 17.23 -0.32
N ARG A 164 -14.40 18.10 0.50
CA ARG A 164 -14.44 17.94 1.96
C ARG A 164 -15.35 16.78 2.33
N LEU A 165 -16.49 16.66 1.65
CA LEU A 165 -17.42 15.55 1.87
C LEU A 165 -16.79 14.22 1.46
N ARG A 166 -16.16 14.15 0.27
CA ARG A 166 -15.38 12.98 -0.16
C ARG A 166 -14.31 12.59 0.85
N LEU A 167 -13.53 13.56 1.34
CA LEU A 167 -12.52 13.30 2.36
C LEU A 167 -13.13 12.71 3.65
N ARG A 168 -14.24 13.27 4.14
CA ARG A 168 -14.93 12.75 5.32
C ARG A 168 -15.39 11.30 5.12
N PHE A 169 -16.01 10.99 3.98
CA PHE A 169 -16.44 9.63 3.68
C PHE A 169 -15.26 8.69 3.48
N LEU A 170 -14.16 9.13 2.86
CA LEU A 170 -12.93 8.35 2.76
C LEU A 170 -12.37 8.02 4.14
N VAL A 171 -12.27 8.99 5.03
CA VAL A 171 -11.81 8.76 6.41
C VAL A 171 -12.75 7.79 7.14
N LEU A 172 -14.06 8.02 7.07
CA LEU A 172 -15.06 7.15 7.71
C LEU A 172 -15.08 5.73 7.15
N THR A 173 -14.72 5.55 5.88
CA THR A 173 -14.67 4.22 5.24
C THR A 173 -13.34 3.53 5.50
N LEU A 174 -12.22 4.24 5.36
CA LEU A 174 -10.88 3.66 5.49
C LEU A 174 -10.48 3.41 6.95
N PHE A 175 -10.98 4.21 7.90
CA PHE A 175 -10.62 4.02 9.31
C PHE A 175 -11.10 2.66 9.85
N PRO A 176 -12.37 2.26 9.73
CA PRO A 176 -12.81 0.91 10.12
C PRO A 176 -12.08 -0.19 9.35
N LEU A 177 -11.87 0.00 8.05
CA LEU A 177 -11.19 -1.00 7.23
C LEU A 177 -9.71 -1.14 7.59
N LEU A 178 -9.07 -0.12 8.14
CA LEU A 178 -7.72 -0.22 8.71
C LEU A 178 -7.68 -1.21 9.88
N PHE A 179 -8.71 -1.24 10.74
CA PHE A 179 -8.81 -2.24 11.80
C PHE A 179 -9.10 -3.63 11.25
N VAL A 180 -9.91 -3.74 10.20
CA VAL A 180 -10.12 -5.01 9.50
C VAL A 180 -8.80 -5.53 8.92
N HIS A 181 -8.01 -4.66 8.30
CA HIS A 181 -6.68 -4.98 7.81
C HIS A 181 -5.76 -5.44 8.95
N ALA A 182 -5.65 -4.66 10.03
CA ALA A 182 -4.80 -5.00 11.17
C ALA A 182 -5.22 -6.32 11.83
N GLY A 183 -6.53 -6.54 12.01
CA GLY A 183 -7.08 -7.78 12.53
C GLY A 183 -6.82 -8.97 11.61
N PHE A 184 -6.97 -8.80 10.29
CA PHE A 184 -6.64 -9.82 9.31
C PHE A 184 -5.15 -10.18 9.35
N VAL A 185 -4.25 -9.20 9.34
CA VAL A 185 -2.81 -9.40 9.46
C VAL A 185 -2.46 -10.12 10.76
N TYR A 186 -3.06 -9.72 11.89
CA TYR A 186 -2.89 -10.39 13.16
C TYR A 186 -3.34 -11.86 13.12
N LEU A 187 -4.53 -12.14 12.59
CA LEU A 187 -5.06 -13.50 12.49
C LEU A 187 -4.20 -14.40 11.59
N VAL A 188 -3.75 -13.88 10.44
CA VAL A 188 -2.83 -14.61 9.55
C VAL A 188 -1.51 -14.91 10.26
N ARG A 189 -0.93 -13.92 10.97
CA ARG A 189 0.29 -14.13 11.77
C ARG A 189 0.10 -15.21 12.81
N GLN A 190 -1.01 -15.18 13.56
CA GLN A 190 -1.30 -16.23 14.54
C GLN A 190 -1.41 -17.59 13.85
N ALA A 191 -2.26 -17.72 12.82
CA ALA A 191 -2.43 -18.98 12.09
C ALA A 191 -1.10 -19.56 11.58
N MET A 192 -0.21 -18.71 11.07
CA MET A 192 1.12 -19.14 10.64
C MET A 192 1.98 -19.69 11.79
N ARG A 193 2.00 -19.03 12.95
CA ARG A 193 2.71 -19.51 14.15
C ARG A 193 2.19 -20.85 14.69
N TRP A 194 0.94 -21.19 14.38
CA TRP A 194 0.36 -22.49 14.74
C TRP A 194 0.75 -23.60 13.74
N LEU A 195 1.03 -23.23 12.50
CA LEU A 195 1.29 -24.18 11.40
C LEU A 195 2.78 -24.50 11.19
N PHE A 196 3.68 -23.63 11.66
CA PHE A 196 5.14 -23.73 11.51
C PHE A 196 5.81 -23.50 12.86
#